data_AF-A0A2A9GR57-F1
#
_entry.id   AF-A0A2A9GR57-F1
#
_cell.length_a   1.000
_cell.length_b   1.000
_cell.length_c   1.000
_cell.angle_alpha   90.00
_cell.angle_beta   90.00
_cell.angle_gamma   90.00
#
_symmetry.space_group_name_H-M   'P 1'
#
loop_
_entity.id
_entity.type
_entity.pdbx_description
1 polymer ?
#
loop_
_entity_poly.entity_id
_entity_poly.type
_entity_poly.pdbx_seq_one_letter_code
_entity_poly.pdbx_strand_id
1 'polypeptide(L)'
;MNHQTRLAAAVLSAVAVTTFGLSAPMALADPGNPYAVGGVSQENTANKALINPDATVQLSIHKYLGAATGAASNGTQQNVTLPPLAGVNFDVYQVFTDAAHTQPIDLTTNAGWTAAAAINGHVPTPAEIAAGSFTVNGTTYYIAKSATVTTDATGTATFTKPDGVGLYLVNENLSTSGTVTSNGSTIDKGTISPAAAFFVTLPMTNPDDTSRWMYDVNVYPKNQSDSSRKEVTDQGTTTAEGNNAGNHGVKYTITSTITDGMSGAQMGTYVINDQLDPRIGYVGTTVAIDPDGDTGTAALVTLTEGTDYTVATSGTTLVKVTFTSTGLNKLAAANSANPAATVVTTIDGTVNEQGGSGEITNVATVIPNKPWVDANPGNPGIPTNPVESKYGNIEVNKYDPADSNATAAMAGAVFQVFADPTPGDGVCTASDVSGTPINTATVGSDGKATFTGLQTSDFYNNTAVTDPTKYQSYCLVETKAPAGYNLSSEAVYVTIMSDTATDTTPAVAIQRVANQKANLGNQLPLTGGNGIAALSVGGLLLIGGGLAYYAVTSRKRRQQA
;
A
#
# COMPACT_ATOMS: atom_id res chain seq x y z
N MET A 1 -48.53 -47.87 -7.67
CA MET A 1 -49.78 -47.37 -8.28
C MET A 1 -49.87 -45.89 -7.88
N ASN A 2 -49.82 -44.87 -8.72
CA ASN A 2 -49.89 -44.76 -10.17
C ASN A 2 -49.02 -43.57 -10.62
N HIS A 3 -48.38 -43.77 -11.78
CA HIS A 3 -47.93 -42.78 -12.76
C HIS A 3 -48.71 -41.47 -12.80
N GLN A 4 -48.02 -40.35 -13.04
CA GLN A 4 -48.26 -39.53 -14.23
C GLN A 4 -46.99 -38.82 -14.72
N THR A 5 -46.55 -39.26 -15.89
CA THR A 5 -45.66 -38.59 -16.84
C THR A 5 -46.34 -37.35 -17.44
N ARG A 6 -45.60 -36.25 -17.64
CA ARG A 6 -45.90 -35.26 -18.68
C ARG A 6 -44.66 -34.97 -19.52
N LEU A 7 -44.77 -35.36 -20.78
CA LEU A 7 -43.92 -35.02 -21.91
C LEU A 7 -44.14 -33.56 -22.35
N ALA A 8 -43.19 -33.11 -23.19
CA ALA A 8 -43.26 -32.04 -24.20
C ALA A 8 -42.93 -30.62 -23.72
N ALA A 9 -42.14 -29.80 -24.42
CA ALA A 9 -41.47 -29.94 -25.72
C ALA A 9 -40.28 -28.96 -25.75
N ALA A 10 -39.18 -29.40 -26.37
CA ALA A 10 -38.09 -28.53 -26.79
C ALA A 10 -38.57 -27.66 -27.96
N VAL A 11 -38.44 -26.33 -27.83
CA VAL A 11 -38.56 -25.41 -28.95
C VAL A 11 -37.14 -24.97 -29.33
N LEU A 12 -36.67 -25.56 -30.41
CA LEU A 12 -35.45 -25.18 -31.12
C LEU A 12 -35.77 -23.91 -31.93
N SER A 13 -35.31 -22.74 -31.48
CA SER A 13 -35.39 -21.53 -32.29
C SER A 13 -34.11 -21.39 -33.12
N ALA A 14 -34.17 -21.92 -34.34
CA ALA A 14 -33.23 -21.60 -35.40
C ALA A 14 -33.51 -20.16 -35.88
N VAL A 15 -32.58 -19.26 -35.65
CA VAL A 15 -32.53 -17.96 -36.34
C VAL A 15 -31.28 -17.96 -37.20
N ALA A 16 -31.48 -18.28 -38.48
CA ALA A 16 -30.53 -18.00 -39.53
C ALA A 16 -30.61 -16.51 -39.87
N VAL A 17 -29.59 -15.73 -39.52
CA VAL A 17 -29.33 -14.43 -40.14
C VAL A 17 -28.07 -14.57 -40.98
N THR A 18 -28.29 -14.80 -42.27
CA THR A 18 -27.30 -14.68 -43.33
C THR A 18 -26.98 -13.20 -43.54
N THR A 19 -25.84 -12.75 -43.03
CA THR A 19 -25.20 -11.51 -43.51
C THR A 19 -23.91 -11.87 -44.21
N PHE A 20 -23.91 -11.70 -45.53
CA PHE A 20 -22.72 -11.78 -46.38
C PHE A 20 -21.79 -10.62 -46.01
N GLY A 21 -20.81 -10.89 -45.15
CA GLY A 21 -19.60 -10.09 -45.01
C GLY A 21 -18.42 -10.92 -45.46
N LEU A 22 -17.72 -10.48 -46.50
CA LEU A 22 -16.44 -11.03 -46.95
C LEU A 22 -15.42 -10.91 -45.82
N SER A 23 -15.40 -11.88 -44.91
CA SER A 23 -14.30 -12.11 -43.99
C SER A 23 -13.24 -12.92 -44.73
N ALA A 24 -11.99 -12.48 -44.62
CA ALA A 24 -10.84 -13.29 -45.00
C ALA A 24 -10.98 -14.69 -44.36
N PRO A 25 -10.57 -15.78 -45.02
CA PRO A 25 -10.64 -17.10 -44.43
C PRO A 25 -9.83 -17.07 -43.13
N MET A 26 -10.53 -17.17 -41.99
CA MET A 26 -9.90 -17.60 -40.75
C MET A 26 -9.33 -18.99 -41.04
N ALA A 27 -8.01 -19.08 -41.16
CA ALA A 27 -7.31 -20.35 -41.09
C ALA A 27 -7.65 -20.96 -39.73
N LEU A 28 -8.58 -21.91 -39.72
CA LEU A 28 -8.80 -22.78 -38.57
C LEU A 28 -7.51 -23.58 -38.39
N ALA A 29 -6.81 -23.35 -37.29
CA ALA A 29 -5.70 -24.20 -36.87
C ALA A 29 -6.22 -25.64 -36.75
N ASP A 30 -5.47 -26.60 -37.28
CA ASP A 30 -5.74 -28.04 -37.16
C ASP A 30 -5.06 -28.53 -35.87
N PRO A 31 -5.78 -28.72 -34.75
CA PRO A 31 -5.15 -28.99 -33.47
C PRO A 31 -4.56 -30.40 -33.48
N GLY A 32 -3.23 -30.52 -33.50
CA GLY A 32 -2.51 -31.74 -33.13
C GLY A 32 -1.66 -32.40 -34.21
N ASN A 33 -1.57 -31.87 -35.42
CA ASN A 33 -0.62 -32.36 -36.43
C ASN A 33 0.55 -31.38 -36.64
N PRO A 34 1.69 -31.56 -35.94
CA PRO A 34 2.80 -30.59 -35.99
C PRO A 34 3.51 -30.54 -37.36
N TYR A 35 3.17 -31.45 -38.28
CA TYR A 35 3.75 -31.55 -39.61
C TYR A 35 2.96 -30.80 -40.69
N ALA A 36 1.79 -30.25 -40.34
CA ALA A 36 0.91 -29.56 -41.26
C ALA A 36 0.56 -28.15 -40.76
N VAL A 37 0.30 -27.24 -41.69
CA VAL A 37 -0.20 -25.89 -41.40
C VAL A 37 -1.47 -25.68 -42.21
N GLY A 38 -2.56 -25.31 -41.55
CA GLY A 38 -3.88 -25.16 -42.18
C GLY A 38 -4.39 -26.45 -42.85
N GLY A 39 -4.06 -27.62 -42.28
CA GLY A 39 -4.41 -28.94 -42.82
C GLY A 39 -3.56 -29.40 -44.02
N VAL A 40 -2.58 -28.61 -44.45
CA VAL A 40 -1.67 -28.95 -45.55
C VAL A 40 -0.32 -29.39 -44.99
N SER A 41 0.12 -30.60 -45.34
CA SER A 41 1.45 -31.11 -44.98
C SER A 41 2.54 -30.18 -45.49
N GLN A 42 3.48 -29.83 -44.61
CA GLN A 42 4.63 -29.00 -44.93
C GLN A 42 5.92 -29.83 -45.06
N GLU A 43 5.82 -31.15 -44.95
CA GLU A 43 6.98 -32.05 -45.07
C GLU A 43 7.60 -32.00 -46.46
N ASN A 44 8.93 -32.14 -46.51
CA ASN A 44 9.64 -32.26 -47.77
C ASN A 44 9.20 -33.55 -48.49
N THR A 45 8.69 -33.38 -49.71
CA THR A 45 8.09 -34.47 -50.50
C THR A 45 9.12 -35.47 -51.03
N ALA A 46 10.38 -35.06 -51.19
CA ALA A 46 11.46 -35.93 -51.62
C ALA A 46 12.05 -36.73 -50.46
N ASN A 47 12.28 -36.09 -49.31
CA ASN A 47 12.78 -36.75 -48.11
C ASN A 47 12.40 -35.98 -46.84
N LYS A 48 11.57 -36.59 -45.99
CA LYS A 48 11.07 -36.00 -44.74
C LYS A 48 12.16 -35.67 -43.71
N ALA A 49 13.34 -36.27 -43.83
CA ALA A 49 14.50 -35.92 -43.00
C ALA A 49 15.10 -34.55 -43.35
N LEU A 50 14.83 -34.05 -44.57
CA LEU A 50 15.23 -32.70 -44.99
C LEU A 50 14.10 -31.71 -44.68
N ILE A 51 14.49 -30.45 -44.44
CA ILE A 51 13.54 -29.35 -44.33
C ILE A 51 12.97 -29.06 -45.73
N ASN A 52 11.67 -28.75 -45.78
CA ASN A 52 11.03 -28.23 -46.98
C ASN A 52 11.37 -26.73 -47.10
N PRO A 53 12.13 -26.30 -48.12
CA PRO A 53 12.57 -24.91 -48.24
C PRO A 53 11.40 -23.93 -48.42
N ASP A 54 10.32 -24.37 -49.07
CA ASP A 54 9.15 -23.54 -49.40
C ASP A 54 8.01 -23.73 -48.36
N ALA A 55 8.34 -24.24 -47.18
CA ALA A 55 7.34 -24.53 -46.16
C ALA A 55 6.67 -23.26 -45.66
N THR A 56 5.34 -23.32 -45.53
CA THR A 56 4.62 -22.43 -44.64
C THR A 56 4.89 -22.88 -43.21
N VAL A 57 5.28 -21.94 -42.34
CA VAL A 57 5.52 -22.22 -40.92
C VAL A 57 4.45 -21.56 -40.06
N GLN A 58 4.19 -22.17 -38.89
CA GLN A 58 3.29 -21.65 -37.88
C GLN A 58 3.97 -21.66 -36.51
N LEU A 59 3.75 -20.57 -35.76
CA LEU A 59 4.13 -20.44 -34.36
C LEU A 59 2.88 -20.09 -33.55
N SER A 60 2.52 -20.98 -32.63
CA SER A 60 1.45 -20.80 -31.67
C SER A 60 2.03 -20.37 -30.32
N ILE A 61 1.73 -19.14 -29.90
CA ILE A 61 2.20 -18.53 -28.65
C ILE A 61 1.08 -18.60 -27.62
N HIS A 62 1.22 -19.44 -26.60
CA HIS A 62 0.24 -19.61 -25.54
C HIS A 62 0.65 -18.84 -24.28
N LYS A 63 -0.11 -17.80 -23.96
CA LYS A 63 0.24 -16.80 -22.96
C LYS A 63 -0.58 -16.98 -21.68
N TYR A 64 0.14 -17.09 -20.56
CA TYR A 64 -0.46 -17.31 -19.24
C TYR A 64 0.03 -16.32 -18.20
N LEU A 65 -0.78 -16.16 -17.15
CA LEU A 65 -0.44 -15.48 -15.90
C LEU A 65 0.02 -16.50 -14.85
N GLY A 66 1.13 -16.21 -14.16
CA GLY A 66 1.72 -17.07 -13.13
C GLY A 66 2.88 -17.92 -13.64
N ALA A 67 3.72 -18.46 -12.74
CA ALA A 67 4.75 -19.41 -13.15
C ALA A 67 4.15 -20.80 -13.38
N ALA A 68 4.57 -21.46 -14.47
CA ALA A 68 4.29 -22.89 -14.65
C ALA A 68 5.47 -23.71 -14.17
N THR A 69 5.17 -24.80 -13.47
CA THR A 69 6.10 -25.83 -13.04
C THR A 69 6.15 -26.97 -14.07
N GLY A 70 7.35 -27.34 -14.53
CA GLY A 70 7.64 -28.69 -15.05
C GLY A 70 7.16 -29.08 -16.45
N ALA A 71 6.55 -28.18 -17.23
CA ALA A 71 6.15 -28.48 -18.61
C ALA A 71 7.35 -28.37 -19.59
N ALA A 72 7.49 -29.30 -20.54
CA ALA A 72 8.67 -29.40 -21.41
C ALA A 72 8.70 -28.25 -22.44
N SER A 73 9.72 -27.40 -22.45
CA SER A 73 9.87 -26.37 -23.50
C SER A 73 10.49 -26.95 -24.79
N ASN A 74 9.75 -27.82 -25.49
CA ASN A 74 10.25 -28.61 -26.62
C ASN A 74 9.52 -28.36 -27.96
N GLY A 75 8.63 -27.36 -28.02
CA GLY A 75 7.93 -26.96 -29.24
C GLY A 75 6.63 -27.73 -29.53
N THR A 76 6.29 -28.76 -28.76
CA THR A 76 5.04 -29.51 -28.92
C THR A 76 3.89 -28.84 -28.18
N GLN A 77 2.66 -29.12 -28.64
CA GLN A 77 1.46 -28.67 -27.96
C GLN A 77 1.34 -29.32 -26.58
N GLN A 78 1.03 -28.52 -25.56
CA GLN A 78 0.91 -28.93 -24.16
C GLN A 78 -0.42 -28.49 -23.58
N ASN A 79 -0.89 -29.27 -22.62
CA ASN A 79 -2.03 -28.88 -21.79
C ASN A 79 -1.52 -28.12 -20.56
N VAL A 80 -1.69 -26.79 -20.56
CA VAL A 80 -1.25 -25.91 -19.47
C VAL A 80 -2.47 -25.44 -18.67
N THR A 81 -2.47 -25.70 -17.37
CA THR A 81 -3.54 -25.29 -16.45
C THR A 81 -3.15 -24.02 -15.70
N LEU A 82 -2.98 -22.92 -16.43
CA LEU A 82 -2.79 -21.58 -15.87
C LEU A 82 -3.85 -20.63 -16.42
N PRO A 83 -4.17 -19.53 -15.71
CA PRO A 83 -5.05 -18.49 -16.24
C PRO A 83 -4.49 -17.92 -17.55
N PRO A 84 -5.23 -17.95 -18.67
CA PRO A 84 -4.78 -17.37 -19.93
C PRO A 84 -4.76 -15.83 -19.84
N LEU A 85 -3.89 -15.21 -20.64
CA LEU A 85 -3.83 -13.75 -20.81
C LEU A 85 -4.22 -13.37 -22.24
N ALA A 86 -5.39 -12.77 -22.38
CA ALA A 86 -5.91 -12.25 -23.65
C ALA A 86 -5.49 -10.80 -23.88
N GLY A 87 -5.35 -10.40 -25.15
CA GLY A 87 -5.05 -9.01 -25.55
C GLY A 87 -3.57 -8.61 -25.50
N VAL A 88 -2.66 -9.58 -25.30
CA VAL A 88 -1.21 -9.36 -25.28
C VAL A 88 -0.66 -9.42 -26.71
N ASN A 89 0.08 -8.40 -27.12
CA ASN A 89 0.78 -8.36 -28.40
C ASN A 89 2.15 -9.01 -28.32
N PHE A 90 2.47 -9.82 -29.33
CA PHE A 90 3.81 -10.35 -29.61
C PHE A 90 4.29 -9.82 -30.95
N ASP A 91 5.46 -9.21 -30.94
CA ASP A 91 6.19 -8.82 -32.14
C ASP A 91 7.12 -9.95 -32.55
N VAL A 92 6.92 -10.47 -33.76
CA VAL A 92 7.72 -11.57 -34.32
C VAL A 92 8.63 -11.00 -35.39
N TYR A 93 9.95 -11.18 -35.22
CA TYR A 93 10.99 -10.70 -36.12
C TYR A 93 11.72 -11.87 -36.76
N GLN A 94 12.03 -11.80 -38.05
CA GLN A 94 12.95 -12.74 -38.70
C GLN A 94 14.39 -12.25 -38.54
N VAL A 95 15.33 -13.18 -38.34
CA VAL A 95 16.76 -12.87 -38.15
C VAL A 95 17.53 -12.99 -39.48
N PHE A 96 18.38 -12.03 -39.75
CA PHE A 96 19.18 -11.87 -40.97
C PHE A 96 20.67 -11.70 -40.63
N THR A 97 21.51 -12.04 -41.60
CA THR A 97 22.97 -11.86 -41.52
C THR A 97 23.44 -10.54 -42.14
N ASP A 98 22.54 -9.80 -42.79
CA ASP A 98 22.83 -8.56 -43.49
C ASP A 98 21.82 -7.45 -43.15
N ALA A 99 22.30 -6.20 -43.14
CA ALA A 99 21.48 -5.03 -42.81
C ALA A 99 20.36 -4.74 -43.83
N ALA A 100 20.50 -5.25 -45.06
CA ALA A 100 19.49 -5.08 -46.10
C ALA A 100 18.33 -6.09 -45.95
N HIS A 101 18.41 -7.02 -45.00
CA HIS A 101 17.43 -8.07 -44.76
C HIS A 101 17.17 -8.95 -45.98
N THR A 102 18.23 -9.28 -46.71
CA THR A 102 18.16 -10.13 -47.92
C THR A 102 18.66 -11.55 -47.70
N GLN A 103 19.38 -11.79 -46.60
CA GLN A 103 19.96 -13.08 -46.24
C GLN A 103 19.46 -13.52 -44.86
N PRO A 104 18.25 -14.11 -44.79
CA PRO A 104 17.75 -14.70 -43.56
C PRO A 104 18.66 -15.85 -43.10
N ILE A 105 18.63 -16.17 -41.81
CA ILE A 105 19.28 -17.38 -41.29
C ILE A 105 18.63 -18.61 -41.96
N ASP A 106 19.32 -19.19 -42.94
CA ASP A 106 18.81 -20.28 -43.76
C ASP A 106 18.97 -21.64 -43.07
N LEU A 107 17.91 -22.07 -42.40
CA LEU A 107 17.86 -23.37 -41.70
C LEU A 107 17.81 -24.59 -42.64
N THR A 108 17.72 -24.40 -43.95
CA THR A 108 17.89 -25.53 -44.90
C THR A 108 19.36 -25.93 -45.06
N THR A 109 20.29 -25.16 -44.46
CA THR A 109 21.74 -25.38 -44.54
C THR A 109 22.39 -25.57 -43.17
N ASN A 110 23.46 -26.38 -43.12
CA ASN A 110 24.27 -26.54 -41.90
C ASN A 110 24.92 -25.22 -41.43
N ALA A 111 25.21 -24.30 -42.37
CA ALA A 111 25.76 -22.99 -42.05
C ALA A 111 24.74 -22.13 -41.28
N GLY A 112 23.46 -22.13 -41.70
CA GLY A 112 22.41 -21.43 -40.97
C GLY A 112 22.16 -22.01 -39.58
N TRP A 113 22.18 -23.34 -39.43
CA TRP A 113 22.13 -23.97 -38.09
C TRP A 113 23.32 -23.60 -37.21
N THR A 114 24.53 -23.49 -37.78
CA THR A 114 25.72 -23.02 -37.04
C THR A 114 25.55 -21.57 -36.59
N ALA A 115 25.01 -20.70 -37.44
CA ALA A 115 24.72 -19.32 -37.10
C ALA A 115 23.62 -19.21 -36.02
N ALA A 116 22.54 -19.98 -36.11
CA ALA A 116 21.51 -20.04 -35.08
C ALA A 116 22.06 -20.53 -33.73
N ALA A 117 22.90 -21.56 -33.74
CA ALA A 117 23.55 -22.09 -32.55
C ALA A 117 24.48 -21.06 -31.88
N ALA A 118 25.15 -20.21 -32.66
CA ALA A 118 26.00 -19.15 -32.13
C ALA A 118 25.22 -18.05 -31.39
N ILE A 119 23.92 -17.87 -31.71
CA ILE A 119 23.02 -16.92 -31.05
C ILE A 119 22.43 -17.50 -29.75
N ASN A 120 22.43 -18.83 -29.58
CA ASN A 120 21.84 -19.49 -28.43
C ASN A 120 22.35 -18.92 -27.09
N GLY A 121 21.43 -18.64 -26.18
CA GLY A 121 21.73 -18.03 -24.87
C GLY A 121 21.84 -16.51 -24.87
N HIS A 122 21.83 -15.85 -26.04
CA HIS A 122 21.67 -14.39 -26.10
C HIS A 122 20.20 -14.02 -25.82
N VAL A 123 19.99 -13.06 -24.92
CA VAL A 123 18.68 -12.48 -24.62
C VAL A 123 18.69 -11.03 -25.11
N PRO A 124 18.01 -10.71 -26.24
CA PRO A 124 18.04 -9.37 -26.80
C PRO A 124 17.48 -8.33 -25.84
N THR A 125 18.18 -7.21 -25.70
CA THR A 125 17.75 -6.07 -24.90
C THR A 125 16.72 -5.22 -25.65
N PRO A 126 15.89 -4.42 -24.95
CA PRO A 126 15.00 -3.46 -25.60
C PRO A 126 15.73 -2.49 -26.55
N ALA A 127 16.97 -2.11 -26.21
CA ALA A 127 17.79 -1.23 -27.05
C ALA A 127 18.23 -1.91 -28.36
N GLU A 128 18.64 -3.18 -28.30
CA GLU A 128 18.99 -3.98 -29.50
C GLU A 128 17.75 -4.20 -30.38
N ILE A 129 16.61 -4.51 -29.78
CA ILE A 129 15.35 -4.67 -30.52
C ILE A 129 14.96 -3.36 -31.21
N ALA A 130 15.07 -2.22 -30.52
CA ALA A 130 14.82 -0.91 -31.10
C ALA A 130 15.83 -0.54 -32.20
N ALA A 131 17.09 -0.94 -32.06
CA ALA A 131 18.13 -0.74 -33.07
C ALA A 131 17.97 -1.66 -34.30
N GLY A 132 17.12 -2.69 -34.23
CA GLY A 132 16.93 -3.67 -35.30
C GLY A 132 18.14 -4.58 -35.51
N SER A 133 19.06 -4.67 -34.53
CA SER A 133 20.26 -5.51 -34.63
C SER A 133 20.86 -5.81 -33.25
N PHE A 134 21.60 -6.91 -33.17
CA PHE A 134 22.33 -7.33 -31.98
C PHE A 134 23.65 -7.99 -32.38
N THR A 135 24.61 -8.05 -31.45
CA THR A 135 25.95 -8.62 -31.73
C THR A 135 26.28 -9.74 -30.76
N VAL A 136 26.64 -10.91 -31.29
CA VAL A 136 27.07 -12.07 -30.52
C VAL A 136 28.43 -12.53 -31.02
N ASN A 137 29.40 -12.67 -30.12
CA ASN A 137 30.76 -13.13 -30.44
C ASN A 137 31.44 -12.35 -31.60
N GLY A 138 31.18 -11.05 -31.72
CA GLY A 138 31.74 -10.19 -32.76
C GLY A 138 31.02 -10.23 -34.12
N THR A 139 29.96 -11.03 -34.26
CA THR A 139 29.10 -11.06 -35.44
C THR A 139 27.82 -10.27 -35.17
N THR A 140 27.48 -9.34 -36.06
CA THR A 140 26.23 -8.58 -36.00
C THR A 140 25.14 -9.29 -36.80
N TYR A 141 23.98 -9.44 -36.18
CA TYR A 141 22.75 -9.95 -36.80
C TYR A 141 21.71 -8.84 -36.83
N TYR A 142 20.83 -8.90 -37.82
CA TYR A 142 19.77 -7.91 -38.06
C TYR A 142 18.41 -8.56 -37.92
N ILE A 143 17.42 -7.80 -37.47
CA ILE A 143 16.05 -8.28 -37.28
C ILE A 143 15.06 -7.40 -38.03
N ALA A 144 14.16 -8.03 -38.78
CA ALA A 144 13.06 -7.35 -39.44
C ALA A 144 11.72 -7.88 -38.91
N LYS A 145 10.85 -6.96 -38.50
CA LYS A 145 9.53 -7.30 -37.97
C LYS A 145 8.68 -7.94 -39.07
N SER A 146 8.30 -9.20 -38.87
CA SER A 146 7.41 -9.92 -39.78
C SER A 146 5.94 -9.65 -39.46
N ALA A 147 5.56 -9.61 -38.18
CA ALA A 147 4.19 -9.36 -37.76
C ALA A 147 4.11 -8.89 -36.30
N THR A 148 2.95 -8.35 -35.94
CA THR A 148 2.45 -8.32 -34.57
C THR A 148 1.23 -9.24 -34.49
N VAL A 149 1.22 -10.17 -33.54
CA VAL A 149 0.10 -11.08 -33.28
C VAL A 149 -0.43 -10.83 -31.87
N THR A 150 -1.74 -10.94 -31.68
CA THR A 150 -2.39 -10.65 -30.40
C THR A 150 -3.02 -11.91 -29.84
N THR A 151 -2.89 -12.13 -28.53
CA THR A 151 -3.50 -13.29 -27.86
C THR A 151 -5.01 -13.15 -27.80
N ASP A 152 -5.71 -14.21 -28.16
CA ASP A 152 -7.17 -14.31 -28.09
C ASP A 152 -7.66 -14.60 -26.65
N ALA A 153 -8.96 -14.85 -26.50
CA ALA A 153 -9.58 -15.15 -25.20
C ALA A 153 -9.05 -16.43 -24.52
N THR A 154 -8.42 -17.34 -25.29
CA THR A 154 -7.75 -18.54 -24.77
C THR A 154 -6.29 -18.28 -24.41
N GLY A 155 -5.81 -17.05 -24.60
CA GLY A 155 -4.41 -16.67 -24.40
C GLY A 155 -3.52 -17.08 -25.59
N THR A 156 -4.07 -17.46 -26.74
CA THR A 156 -3.27 -17.95 -27.87
C THR A 156 -3.11 -16.86 -28.94
N ALA A 157 -1.89 -16.64 -29.41
CA ALA A 157 -1.59 -15.83 -30.59
C ALA A 157 -0.90 -16.69 -31.64
N THR A 158 -1.34 -16.62 -32.90
CA THR A 158 -0.79 -17.45 -33.98
C THR A 158 -0.09 -16.59 -35.02
N PHE A 159 1.18 -16.87 -35.27
CA PHE A 159 1.94 -16.35 -36.39
C PHE A 159 2.01 -17.41 -37.49
N THR A 160 1.71 -17.06 -38.74
CA THR A 160 1.82 -17.96 -39.90
C THR A 160 2.49 -17.22 -41.05
N LYS A 161 3.46 -17.86 -41.69
CA LYS A 161 4.22 -17.25 -42.78
C LYS A 161 4.52 -18.26 -43.89
N PRO A 162 4.05 -18.02 -45.14
CA PRO A 162 4.51 -18.74 -46.33
C PRO A 162 6.01 -18.52 -46.56
N ASP A 163 6.70 -19.52 -47.11
CA ASP A 163 8.15 -19.50 -47.36
C ASP A 163 8.92 -19.04 -46.11
N GLY A 164 8.49 -19.57 -44.97
CA GLY A 164 8.78 -18.99 -43.66
C GLY A 164 9.89 -19.69 -42.89
N VAL A 165 10.60 -20.64 -43.49
CA VAL A 165 11.72 -21.34 -42.82
C VAL A 165 12.78 -20.33 -42.37
N GLY A 166 13.17 -20.40 -41.09
CA GLY A 166 14.20 -19.52 -40.55
C GLY A 166 14.22 -19.42 -39.02
N LEU A 167 15.12 -18.57 -38.54
CA LEU A 167 15.22 -18.17 -37.14
C LEU A 167 14.39 -16.90 -36.88
N TYR A 168 13.59 -16.92 -35.82
CA TYR A 168 12.75 -15.81 -35.40
C TYR A 168 13.05 -15.38 -33.97
N LEU A 169 12.96 -14.08 -33.72
CA LEU A 169 12.93 -13.47 -32.39
C LEU A 169 11.48 -13.11 -32.06
N VAL A 170 11.00 -13.54 -30.90
CA VAL A 170 9.68 -13.23 -30.37
C VAL A 170 9.83 -12.28 -29.18
N ASN A 171 9.17 -11.13 -29.25
CA ASN A 171 9.20 -10.11 -28.21
C ASN A 171 7.77 -9.79 -27.74
N GLU A 172 7.52 -9.90 -26.44
CA GLU A 172 6.26 -9.46 -25.84
C GLU A 172 6.21 -7.92 -25.79
N ASN A 173 5.15 -7.33 -26.34
CA ASN A 173 5.01 -5.88 -26.43
C ASN A 173 3.76 -5.38 -25.68
N LEU A 174 3.88 -5.27 -24.36
CA LEU A 174 2.82 -4.73 -23.49
C LEU A 174 2.47 -3.27 -23.78
N SER A 175 3.44 -2.49 -24.28
CA SER A 175 3.24 -1.06 -24.56
C SER A 175 2.20 -0.83 -25.67
N THR A 176 2.21 -1.68 -26.70
CA THR A 176 1.25 -1.63 -27.82
C THR A 176 0.02 -2.51 -27.61
N SER A 177 0.02 -3.35 -26.58
CA SER A 177 -1.12 -4.22 -26.23
C SER A 177 -2.35 -3.38 -25.83
N GLY A 178 -3.53 -3.87 -26.19
CA GLY A 178 -4.81 -3.25 -25.81
C GLY A 178 -5.18 -3.52 -24.35
N THR A 179 -6.48 -3.69 -24.08
CA THR A 179 -6.96 -4.19 -22.79
C THR A 179 -6.51 -5.63 -22.60
N VAL A 180 -5.70 -5.88 -21.56
CA VAL A 180 -5.27 -7.21 -21.17
C VAL A 180 -6.27 -7.77 -20.17
N THR A 181 -6.71 -9.02 -20.38
CA THR A 181 -7.65 -9.69 -19.46
C THR A 181 -7.20 -11.10 -19.12
N SER A 182 -7.56 -11.57 -17.93
CA SER A 182 -7.43 -12.97 -17.52
C SER A 182 -8.73 -13.43 -16.88
N ASN A 183 -9.28 -14.56 -17.32
CA ASN A 183 -10.56 -15.10 -16.87
C ASN A 183 -11.72 -14.08 -16.82
N GLY A 184 -11.73 -13.13 -17.77
CA GLY A 184 -12.76 -12.08 -17.88
C GLY A 184 -12.52 -10.84 -17.02
N SER A 185 -11.47 -10.80 -16.19
CA SER A 185 -11.07 -9.61 -15.43
C SER A 185 -9.96 -8.84 -16.13
N THR A 186 -10.05 -7.51 -16.15
CA THR A 186 -8.99 -6.63 -16.64
C THR A 186 -7.78 -6.71 -15.73
N ILE A 187 -6.60 -6.87 -16.33
CA ILE A 187 -5.31 -6.83 -15.64
C ILE A 187 -4.66 -5.49 -15.93
N ASP A 188 -4.19 -4.80 -14.89
CA ASP A 188 -3.40 -3.58 -15.07
C ASP A 188 -2.04 -3.96 -15.67
N LYS A 189 -1.72 -3.40 -16.84
CA LYS A 189 -0.44 -3.65 -17.49
C LYS A 189 0.75 -3.14 -16.66
N GLY A 190 0.52 -2.19 -15.75
CA GLY A 190 1.52 -1.70 -14.81
C GLY A 190 1.91 -2.72 -13.74
N THR A 191 1.14 -3.79 -13.54
CA THR A 191 1.43 -4.81 -12.52
C THR A 191 2.12 -6.04 -13.09
N ILE A 192 2.24 -6.18 -14.41
CA ILE A 192 2.78 -7.38 -15.06
C ILE A 192 4.21 -7.16 -15.56
N SER A 193 5.08 -8.13 -15.28
CA SER A 193 6.40 -8.20 -15.89
C SER A 193 6.32 -9.00 -17.20
N PRO A 194 6.76 -8.46 -18.36
CA PRO A 194 6.70 -9.17 -19.63
C PRO A 194 7.64 -10.38 -19.64
N ALA A 195 7.33 -11.38 -20.46
CA ALA A 195 8.28 -12.45 -20.74
C ALA A 195 9.54 -11.89 -21.43
N ALA A 196 10.71 -12.44 -21.06
CA ALA A 196 11.95 -12.13 -21.76
C ALA A 196 11.83 -12.51 -23.26
N ALA A 197 12.39 -11.68 -24.14
CA ALA A 197 12.44 -11.99 -25.56
C ALA A 197 13.24 -13.28 -25.82
N PHE A 198 12.79 -14.09 -26.77
CA PHE A 198 13.38 -15.40 -27.04
C PHE A 198 13.44 -15.73 -28.52
N PHE A 199 14.41 -16.58 -28.88
CA PHE A 199 14.55 -17.08 -30.25
C PHE A 199 13.82 -18.41 -30.43
N VAL A 200 13.28 -18.63 -31.63
CA VAL A 200 12.64 -19.89 -32.05
C VAL A 200 13.03 -20.21 -33.50
N THR A 201 13.38 -21.46 -33.77
CA THR A 201 13.59 -21.96 -35.13
C THR A 201 12.28 -22.49 -35.68
N LEU A 202 11.95 -22.15 -36.92
CA LEU A 202 10.83 -22.75 -37.64
C LEU A 202 11.39 -23.36 -38.93
N PRO A 203 11.35 -24.70 -39.13
CA PRO A 203 10.79 -25.72 -38.24
C PRO A 203 11.71 -26.10 -37.05
N MET A 204 11.24 -27.05 -36.21
CA MET A 204 12.02 -27.74 -35.17
C MET A 204 11.97 -29.26 -35.36
N THR A 205 12.99 -30.02 -34.93
CA THR A 205 12.90 -31.48 -34.90
C THR A 205 11.82 -31.91 -33.90
N ASN A 206 10.97 -32.87 -34.26
CA ASN A 206 9.96 -33.37 -33.32
C ASN A 206 10.66 -34.16 -32.19
N PRO A 207 10.50 -33.77 -30.91
CA PRO A 207 11.09 -34.51 -29.79
C PRO A 207 10.51 -35.93 -29.62
N ASP A 208 9.27 -36.16 -30.05
CA ASP A 208 8.58 -37.45 -29.97
C ASP A 208 8.85 -38.34 -31.21
N ASP A 209 9.32 -37.75 -32.31
CA ASP A 209 9.75 -38.43 -33.53
C ASP A 209 10.92 -37.69 -34.18
N THR A 210 12.13 -37.99 -33.72
CA THR A 210 13.35 -37.30 -34.15
C THR A 210 13.74 -37.55 -35.61
N SER A 211 12.91 -38.27 -36.38
CA SER A 211 13.08 -38.44 -37.83
C SER A 211 12.32 -37.38 -38.66
N ARG A 212 11.55 -36.48 -38.01
CA ARG A 212 10.64 -35.55 -38.67
C ARG A 212 10.75 -34.12 -38.14
N TRP A 213 10.37 -33.17 -38.98
CA TRP A 213 10.36 -31.73 -38.70
C TRP A 213 8.95 -31.22 -38.40
N MET A 214 8.78 -30.54 -37.27
CA MET A 214 7.56 -29.81 -36.88
C MET A 214 7.56 -28.41 -37.49
N TYR A 215 6.56 -28.09 -38.30
CA TYR A 215 6.36 -26.79 -38.93
C TYR A 215 5.29 -25.95 -38.22
N ASP A 216 4.48 -26.57 -37.36
CA ASP A 216 3.65 -25.89 -36.36
C ASP A 216 4.28 -26.09 -34.97
N VAL A 217 4.88 -25.01 -34.46
CA VAL A 217 5.63 -24.99 -33.21
C VAL A 217 4.84 -24.23 -32.14
N ASN A 218 4.81 -24.78 -30.93
CA ASN A 218 4.07 -24.23 -29.81
C ASN A 218 5.03 -23.72 -28.73
N VAL A 219 4.82 -22.49 -28.25
CA VAL A 219 5.63 -21.86 -27.18
C VAL A 219 4.74 -21.32 -26.08
N TYR A 220 5.26 -21.28 -24.85
CA TYR A 220 4.49 -21.05 -23.63
C TYR A 220 5.07 -19.92 -22.75
N PRO A 221 5.23 -18.67 -23.26
CA PRO A 221 5.70 -17.54 -22.45
C PRO A 221 4.70 -17.18 -21.35
N LYS A 222 5.19 -16.58 -20.26
CA LYS A 222 4.42 -16.31 -19.04
C LYS A 222 4.68 -14.90 -18.54
N ASN A 223 3.65 -14.25 -17.97
CA ASN A 223 3.85 -13.03 -17.17
C ASN A 223 3.61 -13.36 -15.72
N GLN A 224 4.32 -12.65 -14.88
CA GLN A 224 4.01 -12.57 -13.46
C GLN A 224 3.28 -11.26 -13.21
N SER A 225 2.28 -11.27 -12.32
CA SER A 225 1.71 -10.04 -11.78
C SER A 225 2.25 -9.84 -10.39
N ASP A 226 2.80 -8.66 -10.16
CA ASP A 226 3.25 -8.20 -8.85
C ASP A 226 2.21 -7.24 -8.26
N SER A 227 2.06 -7.24 -6.95
CA SER A 227 1.17 -6.32 -6.25
C SER A 227 1.79 -5.81 -4.96
N SER A 228 1.25 -4.72 -4.46
CA SER A 228 1.63 -4.15 -3.18
C SER A 228 0.42 -3.58 -2.46
N ARG A 229 0.42 -3.65 -1.13
CA ARG A 229 -0.57 -2.99 -0.27
C ARG A 229 0.10 -2.29 0.89
N LYS A 230 -0.62 -1.36 1.49
CA LYS A 230 -0.16 -0.58 2.63
C LYS A 230 -1.21 -0.54 3.73
N GLU A 231 -0.73 -0.61 4.96
CA GLU A 231 -1.50 -0.47 6.19
C GLU A 231 -0.85 0.61 7.05
N VAL A 232 -1.64 1.28 7.88
CA VAL A 232 -1.16 2.17 8.93
C VAL A 232 -1.63 1.62 10.28
N THR A 233 -0.75 1.66 11.27
CA THR A 233 -1.08 1.45 12.68
C THR A 233 -0.84 2.74 13.43
N ASP A 234 -1.92 3.36 13.89
CA ASP A 234 -1.91 4.68 14.55
C ASP A 234 -2.92 4.79 15.70
N GLN A 235 -3.61 3.72 16.10
CA GLN A 235 -4.57 3.77 17.20
C GLN A 235 -3.95 4.33 18.49
N GLY A 236 -4.59 5.33 19.08
CA GLY A 236 -4.14 6.02 20.29
C GLY A 236 -3.02 7.05 20.05
N THR A 237 -2.73 7.41 18.79
CA THR A 237 -1.68 8.38 18.45
C THR A 237 -2.17 9.82 18.62
N THR A 238 -1.25 10.72 18.93
CA THR A 238 -1.43 12.17 19.02
C THR A 238 -0.25 12.83 18.30
N THR A 239 -0.44 14.02 17.75
CA THR A 239 0.68 14.77 17.16
C THR A 239 1.58 15.32 18.26
N ALA A 240 2.85 15.59 17.97
CA ALA A 240 3.78 16.25 18.90
C ALA A 240 3.53 17.77 19.06
N GLU A 241 2.56 18.32 18.32
CA GLU A 241 2.16 19.72 18.37
C GLU A 241 1.67 20.11 19.77
N GLY A 242 1.90 21.37 20.15
CA GLY A 242 1.40 21.90 21.41
C GLY A 242 2.02 21.29 22.67
N ASN A 243 3.14 20.56 22.56
CA ASN A 243 3.76 19.79 23.66
C ASN A 243 2.87 18.65 24.20
N ASN A 244 2.08 18.03 23.33
CA ASN A 244 1.39 16.79 23.68
C ASN A 244 2.40 15.75 24.19
N ALA A 245 2.13 15.14 25.33
CA ALA A 245 2.91 14.06 25.94
C ALA A 245 2.34 12.66 25.61
N GLY A 246 1.41 12.58 24.66
CA GLY A 246 0.79 11.34 24.21
C GLY A 246 1.72 10.45 23.39
N ASN A 247 1.20 9.33 22.87
CA ASN A 247 1.94 8.53 21.90
C ASN A 247 2.00 9.27 20.57
N HIS A 248 3.18 9.41 19.96
CA HIS A 248 3.35 10.03 18.64
C HIS A 248 3.65 9.03 17.53
N GLY A 249 3.84 7.76 17.88
CA GLY A 249 4.28 6.74 16.95
C GLY A 249 3.22 6.38 15.93
N VAL A 250 3.58 6.47 14.65
CA VAL A 250 2.82 5.93 13.53
C VAL A 250 3.67 4.86 12.85
N LYS A 251 3.04 3.77 12.42
CA LYS A 251 3.70 2.68 11.71
C LYS A 251 3.04 2.46 10.37
N TYR A 252 3.81 2.47 9.29
CA TYR A 252 3.36 2.04 7.97
C TYR A 252 3.92 0.65 7.67
N THR A 253 3.04 -0.27 7.29
CA THR A 253 3.41 -1.62 6.85
C THR A 253 3.09 -1.76 5.38
N ILE A 254 4.11 -2.05 4.57
CA ILE A 254 4.01 -2.25 3.13
C ILE A 254 4.29 -3.71 2.86
N THR A 255 3.33 -4.39 2.26
CA THR A 255 3.49 -5.80 1.87
C THR A 255 3.44 -5.90 0.37
N SER A 256 4.41 -6.60 -0.22
CA SER A 256 4.54 -6.73 -1.66
C SER A 256 4.93 -8.13 -2.09
N THR A 257 4.46 -8.53 -3.27
CA THR A 257 4.74 -9.86 -3.82
C THR A 257 6.20 -9.99 -4.24
N ILE A 258 6.69 -11.23 -4.26
CA ILE A 258 7.96 -11.59 -4.88
C ILE A 258 7.65 -12.20 -6.24
N THR A 259 8.31 -11.74 -7.29
CA THR A 259 8.02 -12.22 -8.63
C THR A 259 8.38 -13.69 -8.80
N ASP A 260 7.41 -14.50 -9.23
CA ASP A 260 7.50 -15.96 -9.26
C ASP A 260 8.52 -16.48 -10.30
N GLY A 261 9.29 -17.51 -9.91
CA GLY A 261 10.19 -18.25 -10.79
C GLY A 261 11.45 -17.50 -11.22
N MET A 262 11.82 -16.40 -10.56
CA MET A 262 13.08 -15.68 -10.83
C MET A 262 14.18 -16.02 -9.84
N SER A 263 15.39 -16.26 -10.33
CA SER A 263 16.59 -16.17 -9.50
C SER A 263 16.87 -14.72 -9.09
N GLY A 264 17.65 -14.52 -8.01
CA GLY A 264 18.03 -13.17 -7.58
C GLY A 264 18.80 -12.37 -8.65
N ALA A 265 19.59 -13.05 -9.49
CA ALA A 265 20.28 -12.43 -10.62
C ALA A 265 19.31 -11.97 -11.73
N GLN A 266 18.25 -12.73 -12.02
CA GLN A 266 17.20 -12.35 -12.97
C GLN A 266 16.34 -11.22 -12.44
N MET A 267 16.03 -11.23 -11.14
CA MET A 267 15.29 -10.16 -10.48
C MET A 267 16.05 -8.83 -10.61
N GLY A 268 17.36 -8.82 -10.34
CA GLY A 268 18.27 -7.70 -10.62
C GLY A 268 18.08 -6.43 -9.78
N THR A 269 16.86 -6.13 -9.34
CA THR A 269 16.49 -5.02 -8.45
C THR A 269 15.22 -5.36 -7.69
N TYR A 270 15.07 -4.87 -6.47
CA TYR A 270 13.79 -4.84 -5.74
C TYR A 270 13.83 -3.60 -4.85
N VAL A 271 12.87 -2.68 -5.02
CA VAL A 271 12.91 -1.37 -4.37
C VAL A 271 11.54 -1.02 -3.81
N ILE A 272 11.50 -0.55 -2.57
CA ILE A 272 10.33 0.09 -1.97
C ILE A 272 10.65 1.58 -1.83
N ASN A 273 9.79 2.45 -2.37
CA ASN A 273 9.86 3.89 -2.18
C ASN A 273 8.63 4.35 -1.39
N ASP A 274 8.84 5.20 -0.40
CA ASP A 274 7.78 5.80 0.39
C ASP A 274 8.08 7.28 0.57
N GLN A 275 7.25 8.13 0.00
CA GLN A 275 7.37 9.58 0.16
C GLN A 275 6.49 9.98 1.35
N LEU A 276 7.09 10.03 2.53
CA LEU A 276 6.40 10.45 3.75
C LEU A 276 5.92 11.89 3.60
N ASP A 277 4.75 12.16 4.18
CA ASP A 277 4.27 13.52 4.38
C ASP A 277 5.28 14.30 5.26
N PRO A 278 5.58 15.59 4.96
CA PRO A 278 6.51 16.39 5.75
C PRO A 278 6.18 16.47 7.25
N ARG A 279 4.93 16.19 7.64
CA ARG A 279 4.46 16.14 9.03
C ARG A 279 4.89 14.86 9.75
N ILE A 280 5.40 13.85 9.04
CA ILE A 280 5.90 12.60 9.62
C ILE A 280 7.42 12.66 9.78
N GLY A 281 7.91 12.51 11.01
CA GLY A 281 9.31 12.29 11.32
C GLY A 281 9.69 10.83 11.12
N TYR A 282 10.68 10.54 10.27
CA TYR A 282 11.19 9.19 10.09
C TYR A 282 11.95 8.70 11.34
N VAL A 283 11.63 7.49 11.81
CA VAL A 283 12.30 6.85 12.96
C VAL A 283 13.18 5.69 12.52
N GLY A 284 12.64 4.79 11.69
CA GLY A 284 13.38 3.59 11.30
C GLY A 284 12.64 2.74 10.26
N THR A 285 13.35 1.75 9.74
CA THR A 285 12.79 0.78 8.79
C THR A 285 13.28 -0.61 9.13
N THR A 286 12.38 -1.58 9.06
CA THR A 286 12.71 -2.99 9.14
C THR A 286 12.07 -3.74 7.97
N VAL A 287 12.76 -4.76 7.48
CA VAL A 287 12.27 -5.59 6.37
C VAL A 287 12.33 -7.05 6.77
N ALA A 288 11.29 -7.79 6.39
CA ALA A 288 11.19 -9.23 6.58
C ALA A 288 10.53 -9.91 5.37
N ILE A 289 10.59 -11.23 5.33
CA ILE A 289 9.83 -12.08 4.41
C ILE A 289 8.75 -12.79 5.21
N ASP A 290 7.51 -12.76 4.73
CA ASP A 290 6.45 -13.67 5.17
C ASP A 290 6.45 -14.90 4.27
N PRO A 291 6.82 -16.10 4.78
CA PRO A 291 6.93 -17.30 3.95
C PRO A 291 5.59 -17.93 3.59
N ASP A 292 4.50 -17.64 4.32
CA ASP A 292 3.16 -18.19 4.06
C ASP A 292 2.28 -17.25 3.25
N GLY A 293 2.77 -16.04 2.99
CA GLY A 293 2.10 -15.05 2.16
C GLY A 293 0.93 -14.38 2.86
N ASP A 294 1.20 -13.37 3.67
CA ASP A 294 0.21 -12.44 4.25
C ASP A 294 -1.02 -13.05 4.93
N THR A 295 -0.94 -14.32 5.30
CA THR A 295 -2.01 -15.01 6.03
C THR A 295 -1.95 -14.74 7.53
N GLY A 296 -0.85 -14.15 8.01
CA GLY A 296 -0.60 -13.84 9.41
C GLY A 296 -0.32 -15.06 10.29
N THR A 297 -0.05 -16.23 9.70
CA THR A 297 0.15 -17.50 10.43
C THR A 297 1.60 -17.85 10.69
N ALA A 298 2.51 -17.45 9.80
CA ALA A 298 3.94 -17.74 9.93
C ALA A 298 4.71 -16.69 10.73
N ALA A 299 5.82 -17.13 11.32
CA ALA A 299 6.83 -16.22 11.84
C ALA A 299 7.58 -15.55 10.67
N LEU A 300 7.70 -14.23 10.72
CA LEU A 300 8.43 -13.45 9.73
C LEU A 300 9.93 -13.77 9.77
N VAL A 301 10.53 -13.92 8.59
CA VAL A 301 11.98 -14.09 8.41
C VAL A 301 12.63 -12.71 8.26
N THR A 302 13.26 -12.21 9.32
CA THR A 302 13.90 -10.88 9.31
C THR A 302 15.07 -10.82 8.33
N LEU A 303 15.14 -9.72 7.58
CA LEU A 303 16.28 -9.36 6.74
C LEU A 303 17.17 -8.34 7.45
N THR A 304 18.47 -8.38 7.15
CA THR A 304 19.49 -7.55 7.82
C THR A 304 19.85 -6.34 6.96
N GLU A 305 19.68 -5.13 7.50
CA GLU A 305 20.13 -3.89 6.85
C GLU A 305 21.66 -3.89 6.64
N GLY A 306 22.11 -3.33 5.52
CA GLY A 306 23.51 -3.33 5.06
C GLY A 306 23.96 -4.64 4.42
N THR A 307 23.26 -5.76 4.68
CA THR A 307 23.57 -7.07 4.08
C THR A 307 22.55 -7.46 3.02
N ASP A 308 21.27 -7.48 3.38
CA ASP A 308 20.17 -7.93 2.51
C ASP A 308 19.50 -6.77 1.78
N TYR A 309 19.47 -5.59 2.41
CA TYR A 309 18.95 -4.35 1.84
C TYR A 309 19.67 -3.14 2.43
N THR A 310 19.50 -1.97 1.82
CA THR A 310 19.95 -0.69 2.34
C THR A 310 18.78 0.28 2.41
N VAL A 311 18.75 1.15 3.43
CA VAL A 311 17.79 2.26 3.50
C VAL A 311 18.51 3.57 3.19
N ALA A 312 17.94 4.37 2.29
CA ALA A 312 18.38 5.72 2.03
C ALA A 312 17.23 6.69 2.30
N THR A 313 17.52 7.79 3.01
CA THR A 313 16.58 8.89 3.22
C THR A 313 17.06 10.15 2.48
N SER A 314 16.17 10.80 1.74
CA SER A 314 16.46 12.06 1.03
C SER A 314 15.47 13.13 1.44
N GLY A 315 15.97 14.34 1.75
CA GLY A 315 15.10 15.48 2.14
C GLY A 315 14.17 15.18 3.33
N THR A 316 14.64 14.33 4.26
CA THR A 316 13.94 13.83 5.47
C THR A 316 12.60 13.11 5.26
N THR A 317 12.15 12.91 4.02
CA THR A 317 10.77 12.45 3.74
C THR A 317 10.72 11.28 2.76
N LEU A 318 11.66 11.16 1.81
CA LEU A 318 11.70 9.98 0.94
C LEU A 318 12.46 8.85 1.65
N VAL A 319 11.78 7.74 1.94
CA VAL A 319 12.38 6.49 2.39
C VAL A 319 12.52 5.55 1.19
N LYS A 320 13.75 5.15 0.87
CA LYS A 320 14.05 4.23 -0.23
C LYS A 320 14.77 2.99 0.30
N VAL A 321 14.09 1.85 0.26
CA VAL A 321 14.65 0.53 0.59
C VAL A 321 15.09 -0.14 -0.71
N THR A 322 16.37 -0.49 -0.82
CA THR A 322 16.94 -1.16 -2.01
C THR A 322 17.56 -2.48 -1.60
N PHE A 323 17.13 -3.59 -2.21
CA PHE A 323 17.68 -4.91 -1.94
C PHE A 323 19.05 -5.10 -2.58
N THR A 324 19.96 -5.76 -1.84
CA THR A 324 21.27 -6.17 -2.35
C THR A 324 21.15 -7.49 -3.11
N SER A 325 22.20 -7.90 -3.83
CA SER A 325 22.24 -9.24 -4.44
C SER A 325 21.99 -10.38 -3.44
N THR A 326 22.46 -10.24 -2.19
CA THR A 326 22.19 -11.22 -1.13
C THR A 326 20.71 -11.27 -0.76
N GLY A 327 20.07 -10.10 -0.61
CA GLY A 327 18.63 -10.01 -0.34
C GLY A 327 17.79 -10.57 -1.49
N LEU A 328 18.11 -10.22 -2.74
CA LEU A 328 17.41 -10.74 -3.92
C LEU A 328 17.48 -12.27 -4.00
N ASN A 329 18.62 -12.88 -3.63
CA ASN A 329 18.74 -14.33 -3.56
C ASN A 329 17.86 -14.94 -2.44
N LYS A 330 17.70 -14.26 -1.30
CA LYS A 330 16.78 -14.69 -0.24
C LYS A 330 15.32 -14.59 -0.69
N LEU A 331 14.94 -13.52 -1.40
CA LEU A 331 13.61 -13.39 -1.99
C LEU A 331 13.31 -14.53 -2.96
N ALA A 332 14.24 -14.79 -3.89
CA ALA A 332 14.12 -15.88 -4.86
C ALA A 332 14.00 -17.25 -4.17
N ALA A 333 14.78 -17.50 -3.12
CA ALA A 333 14.71 -18.75 -2.36
C ALA A 333 13.37 -18.91 -1.62
N ALA A 334 12.86 -17.85 -1.02
CA ALA A 334 11.56 -17.87 -0.34
C ALA A 334 10.42 -18.12 -1.32
N ASN A 335 10.40 -17.42 -2.44
CA ASN A 335 9.40 -17.62 -3.50
C ASN A 335 9.49 -19.03 -4.12
N SER A 336 10.70 -19.56 -4.31
CA SER A 336 10.88 -20.94 -4.79
C SER A 336 10.34 -21.98 -3.80
N ALA A 337 10.40 -21.69 -2.49
CA ALA A 337 9.83 -22.56 -1.46
C ALA A 337 8.30 -22.44 -1.38
N ASN A 338 7.78 -21.22 -1.53
CA ASN A 338 6.36 -20.93 -1.60
C ASN A 338 6.10 -19.72 -2.52
N PRO A 339 5.43 -19.90 -3.67
CA PRO A 339 5.10 -18.79 -4.57
C PRO A 339 4.24 -17.69 -3.94
N ALA A 340 3.57 -17.96 -2.82
CA ALA A 340 2.80 -16.97 -2.07
C ALA A 340 3.65 -16.06 -1.17
N ALA A 341 4.94 -16.35 -0.96
CA ALA A 341 5.79 -15.57 -0.06
C ALA A 341 5.85 -14.08 -0.45
N THR A 342 5.81 -13.20 0.56
CA THR A 342 5.80 -11.73 0.37
C THR A 342 6.94 -11.06 1.13
N VAL A 343 7.28 -9.84 0.70
CA VAL A 343 8.14 -8.92 1.45
C VAL A 343 7.26 -8.05 2.32
N VAL A 344 7.62 -7.92 3.60
CA VAL A 344 6.99 -7.02 4.57
C VAL A 344 8.01 -5.95 4.95
N THR A 345 7.75 -4.71 4.56
CA THR A 345 8.54 -3.53 4.93
C THR A 345 7.76 -2.70 5.94
N THR A 346 8.34 -2.46 7.11
CA THR A 346 7.76 -1.60 8.14
C THR A 346 8.56 -0.31 8.23
N ILE A 347 7.89 0.83 8.14
CA ILE A 347 8.45 2.16 8.35
C ILE A 347 7.82 2.74 9.62
N ASP A 348 8.66 2.96 10.63
CA ASP A 348 8.26 3.62 11.87
C ASP A 348 8.50 5.12 11.74
N GLY A 349 7.54 5.92 12.22
CA GLY A 349 7.61 7.37 12.22
C GLY A 349 6.94 8.00 13.45
N THR A 350 7.05 9.32 13.55
CA THR A 350 6.34 10.15 14.52
C THR A 350 5.49 11.20 13.83
N VAL A 351 4.29 11.46 14.34
CA VAL A 351 3.44 12.53 13.82
C VAL A 351 3.82 13.84 14.49
N ASN A 352 4.48 14.75 13.77
CA ASN A 352 5.03 15.97 14.34
C ASN A 352 3.96 17.04 14.57
N GLU A 353 3.05 17.23 13.60
CA GLU A 353 2.00 18.23 13.65
C GLU A 353 0.77 17.76 12.86
N GLN A 354 -0.42 18.31 13.14
CA GLN A 354 -1.62 17.88 12.41
C GLN A 354 -1.69 18.52 11.02
N GLY A 355 -1.49 19.84 10.91
CA GLY A 355 -1.62 20.64 9.69
C GLY A 355 -2.99 20.55 8.97
N GLY A 356 -3.33 21.57 8.16
CA GLY A 356 -4.47 21.53 7.24
C GLY A 356 -5.80 21.01 7.83
N SER A 357 -6.40 20.02 7.18
CA SER A 357 -7.62 19.32 7.61
C SER A 357 -7.41 18.32 8.76
N GLY A 358 -6.18 18.16 9.27
CA GLY A 358 -5.82 17.11 10.22
C GLY A 358 -5.70 15.71 9.60
N GLU A 359 -5.89 15.58 8.29
CA GLU A 359 -5.69 14.34 7.54
C GLU A 359 -4.25 14.23 7.03
N ILE A 360 -3.62 13.07 7.26
CA ILE A 360 -2.30 12.72 6.75
C ILE A 360 -2.44 11.44 5.94
N THR A 361 -2.20 11.54 4.63
CA THR A 361 -2.26 10.40 3.72
C THR A 361 -0.87 9.88 3.39
N ASN A 362 -0.78 8.59 3.04
CA ASN A 362 0.48 7.99 2.65
C ASN A 362 0.28 6.90 1.57
N VAL A 363 1.19 6.87 0.59
CA VAL A 363 1.24 5.88 -0.50
C VAL A 363 2.71 5.48 -0.72
N ALA A 364 2.97 4.19 -0.88
CA ALA A 364 4.29 3.70 -1.28
C ALA A 364 4.25 3.18 -2.73
N THR A 365 5.43 2.99 -3.33
CA THR A 365 5.58 2.28 -4.61
C THR A 365 6.61 1.16 -4.50
N VAL A 366 6.41 0.10 -5.27
CA VAL A 366 7.31 -1.06 -5.33
C VAL A 366 7.79 -1.29 -6.76
N ILE A 367 9.10 -1.44 -6.92
CA ILE A 367 9.74 -1.92 -8.14
C ILE A 367 10.12 -3.37 -7.89
N PRO A 368 9.46 -4.35 -8.54
CA PRO A 368 9.60 -5.76 -8.18
C PRO A 368 10.83 -6.44 -8.80
N ASN A 369 11.28 -5.98 -9.98
CA ASN A 369 12.39 -6.58 -10.73
C ASN A 369 12.86 -5.66 -11.86
N LYS A 370 14.01 -5.99 -12.47
CA LYS A 370 14.61 -5.24 -13.59
C LYS A 370 13.79 -5.35 -14.88
N PRO A 371 13.30 -6.53 -15.30
CA PRO A 371 12.40 -6.64 -16.45
C PRO A 371 11.19 -5.69 -16.40
N TRP A 372 10.60 -5.50 -15.21
CA TRP A 372 9.54 -4.53 -14.99
C TRP A 372 10.02 -3.09 -15.24
N VAL A 373 11.18 -2.69 -14.71
CA VAL A 373 11.75 -1.35 -14.96
C VAL A 373 11.97 -1.10 -16.44
N ASP A 374 12.51 -2.09 -17.16
CA ASP A 374 12.80 -1.98 -18.59
C ASP A 374 11.50 -1.85 -19.42
N ALA A 375 10.41 -2.48 -18.96
CA ALA A 375 9.09 -2.40 -19.58
C ALA A 375 8.30 -1.13 -19.20
N ASN A 376 8.64 -0.51 -18.08
CA ASN A 376 7.96 0.66 -17.53
C ASN A 376 8.93 1.84 -17.30
N PRO A 377 9.61 2.35 -18.35
CA PRO A 377 10.63 3.38 -18.20
C PRO A 377 10.06 4.67 -17.59
N GLY A 378 10.72 5.17 -16.55
CA GLY A 378 10.31 6.39 -15.83
C GLY A 378 9.14 6.20 -14.85
N ASN A 379 8.58 4.99 -14.74
CA ASN A 379 7.54 4.71 -13.75
C ASN A 379 8.15 4.56 -12.34
N PRO A 380 7.60 5.23 -11.31
CA PRO A 380 8.14 5.16 -9.94
C PRO A 380 7.93 3.81 -9.23
N GLY A 381 7.14 2.89 -9.80
CA GLY A 381 6.82 1.59 -9.21
C GLY A 381 5.31 1.33 -9.18
N ILE A 382 4.94 0.09 -8.85
CA ILE A 382 3.56 -0.32 -8.60
C ILE A 382 3.09 0.37 -7.30
N PRO A 383 2.05 1.23 -7.33
CA PRO A 383 1.59 1.92 -6.13
C PRO A 383 0.84 0.97 -5.19
N THR A 384 0.91 1.25 -3.89
CA THR A 384 0.02 0.66 -2.89
C THR A 384 -1.35 1.34 -2.94
N ASN A 385 -2.32 0.80 -2.21
CA ASN A 385 -3.48 1.59 -1.79
C ASN A 385 -3.02 2.79 -0.92
N PRO A 386 -3.76 3.91 -0.94
CA PRO A 386 -3.56 4.97 0.04
C PRO A 386 -4.00 4.51 1.43
N VAL A 387 -3.33 5.05 2.45
CA VAL A 387 -3.74 4.98 3.85
C VAL A 387 -3.79 6.38 4.44
N GLU A 388 -4.69 6.60 5.40
CA GLU A 388 -4.87 7.89 6.05
C GLU A 388 -4.89 7.78 7.58
N SER A 389 -4.45 8.86 8.23
CA SER A 389 -4.55 9.12 9.67
C SER A 389 -5.27 10.44 9.88
N LYS A 390 -6.16 10.53 10.88
CA LYS A 390 -7.00 11.72 11.11
C LYS A 390 -6.84 12.26 12.53
N TYR A 391 -6.59 13.56 12.61
CA TYR A 391 -6.37 14.30 13.84
C TYR A 391 -7.32 15.50 13.91
N GLY A 392 -7.73 15.86 15.11
CA GLY A 392 -8.62 16.96 15.39
C GLY A 392 -8.33 17.62 16.73
N ASN A 393 -9.21 18.53 17.11
CA ASN A 393 -9.05 19.40 18.26
C ASN A 393 -10.20 19.24 19.26
N ILE A 394 -9.93 19.58 20.52
CA ILE A 394 -10.96 19.89 21.52
C ILE A 394 -10.89 21.39 21.81
N GLU A 395 -11.99 22.12 21.62
CA GLU A 395 -12.13 23.52 22.02
C GLU A 395 -12.98 23.62 23.28
N VAL A 396 -12.40 24.14 24.36
CA VAL A 396 -13.11 24.44 25.60
C VAL A 396 -13.63 25.86 25.53
N ASN A 397 -14.96 26.02 25.59
CA ASN A 397 -15.65 27.30 25.61
C ASN A 397 -16.21 27.56 27.01
N LYS A 398 -15.51 28.41 27.75
CA LYS A 398 -15.83 28.72 29.14
C LYS A 398 -16.82 29.87 29.23
N TYR A 399 -17.81 29.74 30.11
CA TYR A 399 -18.81 30.79 30.32
C TYR A 399 -19.30 30.89 31.76
N ASP A 400 -19.75 32.10 32.13
CA ASP A 400 -20.53 32.33 33.34
C ASP A 400 -22.02 32.06 33.01
N PRO A 401 -22.70 31.14 33.69
CA PRO A 401 -24.10 30.85 33.43
C PRO A 401 -25.05 32.02 33.79
N ALA A 402 -24.59 32.98 34.60
CA ALA A 402 -25.33 34.22 34.89
C ALA A 402 -25.08 35.33 33.84
N ASP A 403 -23.98 35.25 33.09
CA ASP A 403 -23.68 36.16 31.98
C ASP A 403 -22.76 35.47 30.95
N SER A 404 -23.36 34.84 29.93
CA SER A 404 -22.60 34.07 28.94
C SER A 404 -21.67 34.92 28.07
N ASN A 405 -21.78 36.25 28.11
CA ASN A 405 -20.92 37.17 27.37
C ASN A 405 -19.68 37.60 28.18
N ALA A 406 -19.61 37.25 29.47
CA ALA A 406 -18.49 37.58 30.36
C ALA A 406 -17.27 36.67 30.15
N THR A 407 -16.88 36.42 28.89
CA THR A 407 -15.79 35.49 28.52
C THR A 407 -14.44 35.88 29.14
N ALA A 408 -14.15 37.18 29.25
CA ALA A 408 -12.94 37.67 29.91
C ALA A 408 -12.86 37.29 31.40
N ALA A 409 -14.00 37.14 32.09
CA ALA A 409 -14.03 36.70 33.50
C ALA A 409 -13.66 35.22 33.65
N MET A 410 -13.66 34.46 32.57
CA MET A 410 -13.28 33.04 32.54
C MET A 410 -11.79 32.80 32.31
N ALA A 411 -11.03 33.86 32.01
CA ALA A 411 -9.60 33.76 31.75
C ALA A 411 -8.84 33.19 32.98
N GLY A 412 -7.80 32.40 32.71
CA GLY A 412 -6.95 31.81 33.75
C GLY A 412 -7.47 30.52 34.37
N ALA A 413 -8.62 30.01 33.92
CA ALA A 413 -8.97 28.60 34.12
C ALA A 413 -7.92 27.69 33.44
N VAL A 414 -7.64 26.53 34.02
CA VAL A 414 -6.66 25.57 33.48
C VAL A 414 -7.33 24.22 33.31
N PHE A 415 -7.18 23.66 32.11
CA PHE A 415 -7.68 22.35 31.74
C PHE A 415 -6.55 21.39 31.43
N GLN A 416 -6.77 20.12 31.73
CA GLN A 416 -5.95 19.01 31.30
C GLN A 416 -6.79 18.04 30.47
N VAL A 417 -6.19 17.46 29.44
CA VAL A 417 -6.80 16.41 28.62
C VAL A 417 -6.04 15.10 28.81
N PHE A 418 -6.77 14.01 29.02
CA PHE A 418 -6.26 12.66 29.19
C PHE A 418 -6.81 11.77 28.08
N ALA A 419 -6.03 10.77 27.67
CA ALA A 419 -6.60 9.64 26.94
C ALA A 419 -7.51 8.86 27.89
N ASP A 420 -8.68 8.48 27.42
CA ASP A 420 -9.56 7.58 28.15
C ASP A 420 -8.99 6.14 28.09
N PRO A 421 -8.69 5.48 29.22
CA PRO A 421 -8.18 4.11 29.25
C PRO A 421 -9.26 3.05 29.00
N THR A 422 -10.55 3.43 29.04
CA THR A 422 -11.70 2.58 28.72
C THR A 422 -12.54 3.21 27.60
N PRO A 423 -11.95 3.35 26.39
CA PRO A 423 -12.58 4.14 25.35
C PRO A 423 -13.98 3.63 24.97
N GLY A 424 -14.91 4.56 24.73
CA GLY A 424 -16.25 4.25 24.24
C GLY A 424 -17.30 3.93 25.30
N ASP A 425 -16.98 3.97 26.60
CA ASP A 425 -17.95 3.73 27.68
C ASP A 425 -18.80 4.97 28.05
N GLY A 426 -18.39 6.15 27.56
CA GLY A 426 -19.11 7.41 27.72
C GLY A 426 -18.91 8.11 29.06
N VAL A 427 -17.96 7.65 29.89
CA VAL A 427 -17.78 8.15 31.27
C VAL A 427 -16.31 8.50 31.51
N CYS A 428 -16.07 9.54 32.30
CA CYS A 428 -14.75 9.85 32.83
C CYS A 428 -14.78 9.77 34.36
N THR A 429 -14.20 8.71 34.90
CA THR A 429 -14.06 8.48 36.33
C THR A 429 -12.77 9.09 36.88
N ALA A 430 -12.64 9.16 38.22
CA ALA A 430 -11.43 9.67 38.85
C ALA A 430 -10.18 8.81 38.55
N SER A 431 -10.34 7.51 38.29
CA SER A 431 -9.22 6.65 37.89
C SER A 431 -8.71 6.96 36.48
N ASP A 432 -9.58 7.38 35.57
CA ASP A 432 -9.26 7.61 34.16
C ASP A 432 -8.34 8.83 33.97
N VAL A 433 -8.35 9.73 34.95
CA VAL A 433 -7.60 10.99 34.95
C VAL A 433 -6.46 10.99 35.99
N SER A 434 -6.05 9.81 36.46
CA SER A 434 -4.97 9.65 37.45
C SER A 434 -3.56 9.56 36.85
N GLY A 435 -3.46 9.37 35.53
CA GLY A 435 -2.21 9.23 34.78
C GLY A 435 -1.55 10.56 34.40
N THR A 436 -0.66 10.51 33.40
CA THR A 436 -0.07 11.71 32.80
C THR A 436 -1.06 12.33 31.82
N PRO A 437 -1.40 13.63 31.92
CA PRO A 437 -2.22 14.28 30.92
C PRO A 437 -1.47 14.32 29.58
N ILE A 438 -2.21 14.17 28.48
CA ILE A 438 -1.67 14.41 27.14
C ILE A 438 -1.21 15.87 27.05
N ASN A 439 -2.01 16.82 27.53
CA ASN A 439 -1.65 18.23 27.47
C ASN A 439 -2.39 19.06 28.55
N THR A 440 -1.90 20.27 28.81
CA THR A 440 -2.47 21.27 29.72
C THR A 440 -2.62 22.61 29.00
N ALA A 441 -3.80 23.21 29.03
CA ALA A 441 -4.08 24.50 28.42
C ALA A 441 -4.73 25.48 29.41
N THR A 442 -4.41 26.77 29.26
CA THR A 442 -5.01 27.86 30.04
C THR A 442 -6.01 28.63 29.19
N VAL A 443 -7.18 28.91 29.74
CA VAL A 443 -8.24 29.69 29.10
C VAL A 443 -7.79 31.14 28.91
N GLY A 444 -7.85 31.62 27.67
CA GLY A 444 -7.54 32.98 27.26
C GLY A 444 -8.63 33.98 27.61
N SER A 445 -8.38 35.26 27.29
CA SER A 445 -9.35 36.35 27.51
C SER A 445 -10.60 36.29 26.64
N ASP A 446 -10.56 35.52 25.56
CA ASP A 446 -11.71 35.20 24.71
C ASP A 446 -12.61 34.09 25.33
N GLY A 447 -12.23 33.56 26.49
CA GLY A 447 -12.95 32.50 27.18
C GLY A 447 -12.68 31.10 26.62
N LYS A 448 -11.63 30.94 25.79
CA LYS A 448 -11.34 29.67 25.11
C LYS A 448 -10.00 29.05 25.47
N ALA A 449 -9.91 27.74 25.34
CA ALA A 449 -8.65 26.98 25.28
C ALA A 449 -8.79 25.85 24.26
N THR A 450 -7.72 25.54 23.54
CA THR A 450 -7.74 24.50 22.50
C THR A 450 -6.65 23.47 22.75
N PHE A 451 -7.02 22.19 22.63
CA PHE A 451 -6.11 21.06 22.57
C PHE A 451 -6.05 20.57 21.13
N THR A 452 -4.86 20.56 20.53
CA THR A 452 -4.65 20.26 19.11
C THR A 452 -4.04 18.89 18.89
N GLY A 453 -4.28 18.28 17.73
CA GLY A 453 -3.54 17.09 17.31
C GLY A 453 -3.92 15.81 18.04
N LEU A 454 -5.19 15.66 18.40
CA LEU A 454 -5.74 14.46 19.03
C LEU A 454 -6.35 13.57 17.94
N GLN A 455 -6.07 12.26 17.93
CA GLN A 455 -6.69 11.36 16.95
C GLN A 455 -8.22 11.41 17.04
N THR A 456 -8.89 11.39 15.88
CA THR A 456 -10.34 11.33 15.80
C THR A 456 -10.87 10.02 16.36
N SER A 457 -11.97 10.09 17.10
CA SER A 457 -12.56 8.98 17.85
C SER A 457 -13.04 7.82 16.98
N ASP A 458 -13.58 8.15 15.82
CA ASP A 458 -14.27 7.26 14.88
C ASP A 458 -13.38 6.82 13.71
N PHE A 459 -12.08 7.09 13.76
CA PHE A 459 -11.17 6.74 12.67
C PHE A 459 -9.74 6.47 13.17
N TYR A 460 -9.26 5.25 12.94
CA TYR A 460 -7.87 4.85 13.17
C TYR A 460 -7.53 3.61 12.33
N ASN A 461 -6.25 3.33 12.14
CA ASN A 461 -5.72 2.24 11.32
C ASN A 461 -6.35 2.22 9.91
N ASN A 462 -6.47 3.39 9.28
CA ASN A 462 -7.11 3.58 7.96
C ASN A 462 -8.55 3.04 7.86
N THR A 463 -9.28 2.98 8.99
CA THR A 463 -10.61 2.38 9.04
C THR A 463 -11.56 3.25 9.86
N ALA A 464 -12.75 3.49 9.30
CA ALA A 464 -13.84 4.10 10.04
C ALA A 464 -14.38 3.12 11.09
N VAL A 465 -14.47 3.59 12.33
CA VAL A 465 -15.06 2.87 13.45
C VAL A 465 -16.53 3.25 13.51
N THR A 466 -17.41 2.28 13.33
CA THR A 466 -18.86 2.51 13.32
C THR A 466 -19.54 2.14 14.63
N ASP A 467 -18.83 1.44 15.51
CA ASP A 467 -19.28 1.04 16.84
C ASP A 467 -18.77 2.05 17.88
N PRO A 468 -19.64 2.90 18.47
CA PRO A 468 -19.24 3.92 19.44
C PRO A 468 -18.53 3.36 20.69
N THR A 469 -18.75 2.08 21.02
CA THR A 469 -18.08 1.42 22.15
C THR A 469 -16.61 1.13 21.90
N LYS A 470 -16.12 1.38 20.68
CA LYS A 470 -14.72 1.23 20.28
C LYS A 470 -14.05 2.56 19.94
N TYR A 471 -14.76 3.67 20.12
CA TYR A 471 -14.20 4.98 19.84
C TYR A 471 -13.03 5.26 20.76
N GLN A 472 -11.93 5.78 20.23
CA GLN A 472 -10.96 6.45 21.09
C GLN A 472 -11.62 7.69 21.70
N SER A 473 -11.49 7.89 23.01
CA SER A 473 -12.09 9.03 23.71
C SER A 473 -11.09 9.73 24.61
N TYR A 474 -11.50 10.89 25.10
CA TYR A 474 -10.71 11.77 25.94
C TYR A 474 -11.48 12.24 27.16
N CYS A 475 -10.76 12.43 28.26
CA CYS A 475 -11.29 13.02 29.48
C CYS A 475 -10.71 14.41 29.70
N LEU A 476 -11.58 15.41 29.79
CA LEU A 476 -11.24 16.80 30.01
C LEU A 476 -11.51 17.20 31.48
N VAL A 477 -10.49 17.71 32.17
CA VAL A 477 -10.56 18.06 33.59
C VAL A 477 -10.18 19.51 33.81
N GLU A 478 -11.03 20.27 34.49
CA GLU A 478 -10.66 21.59 35.00
C GLU A 478 -9.83 21.42 36.28
N THR A 479 -8.55 21.81 36.25
CA THR A 479 -7.64 21.72 37.41
C THR A 479 -7.51 23.03 38.17
N LYS A 480 -7.94 24.14 37.54
CA LYS A 480 -7.99 25.46 38.17
C LYS A 480 -9.17 26.24 37.61
N ALA A 481 -10.04 26.73 38.48
CA ALA A 481 -11.14 27.61 38.11
C ALA A 481 -10.64 29.04 37.83
N PRO A 482 -11.40 29.87 37.09
CA PRO A 482 -11.15 31.31 37.00
C PRO A 482 -11.26 31.96 38.38
N ALA A 483 -10.58 33.10 38.57
CA ALA A 483 -10.61 33.80 39.85
C ALA A 483 -12.04 34.22 40.24
N GLY A 484 -12.47 33.87 41.46
CA GLY A 484 -13.82 34.18 41.94
C GLY A 484 -14.91 33.19 41.52
N TYR A 485 -14.53 32.05 40.94
CA TYR A 485 -15.43 30.98 40.51
C TYR A 485 -15.12 29.64 41.22
N ASN A 486 -16.11 28.76 41.30
CA ASN A 486 -15.92 27.39 41.77
C ASN A 486 -15.31 26.51 40.67
N LEU A 487 -14.57 25.47 41.05
CA LEU A 487 -14.09 24.43 40.14
C LEU A 487 -15.25 23.54 39.65
N SER A 488 -15.16 23.04 38.42
CA SER A 488 -16.01 21.94 37.94
C SER A 488 -15.89 20.72 38.85
N SER A 489 -17.01 20.07 39.16
CA SER A 489 -17.05 18.88 40.02
C SER A 489 -16.80 17.57 39.28
N GLU A 490 -16.88 17.58 37.95
CA GLU A 490 -16.81 16.38 37.11
C GLU A 490 -15.86 16.59 35.92
N ALA A 491 -15.26 15.48 35.48
CA ALA A 491 -14.55 15.40 34.22
C ALA A 491 -15.56 15.28 33.06
N VAL A 492 -15.21 15.82 31.90
CA VAL A 492 -16.06 15.78 30.70
C VAL A 492 -15.52 14.72 29.75
N TYR A 493 -16.36 13.75 29.39
CA TYR A 493 -16.08 12.79 28.32
C TYR A 493 -16.22 13.46 26.96
N VAL A 494 -15.22 13.28 26.09
CA VAL A 494 -15.15 13.94 24.78
C VAL A 494 -14.80 12.96 23.68
N THR A 495 -15.56 13.05 22.58
CA THR A 495 -15.25 12.41 21.30
C THR A 495 -14.98 13.47 20.24
N ILE A 496 -14.10 13.16 19.30
CA ILE A 496 -13.73 14.02 18.16
C ILE A 496 -14.13 13.27 16.89
N MET A 497 -15.21 13.69 16.23
CA MET A 497 -15.74 12.99 15.05
C MET A 497 -15.06 13.48 13.77
N SER A 498 -14.53 12.54 12.98
CA SER A 498 -13.76 12.80 11.76
C SER A 498 -14.57 13.50 10.67
N ASP A 499 -15.88 13.26 10.61
CA ASP A 499 -16.81 13.86 9.64
C ASP A 499 -17.08 15.36 9.86
N THR A 500 -16.62 15.92 10.99
CA THR A 500 -16.70 17.36 11.27
C THR A 500 -15.55 18.16 10.68
N ALA A 501 -14.54 17.50 10.12
CA ALA A 501 -13.47 18.15 9.39
C ALA A 501 -13.95 18.75 8.06
N THR A 502 -13.23 19.74 7.55
CA THR A 502 -13.37 20.22 6.18
C THR A 502 -12.04 20.01 5.45
N ASP A 503 -12.02 20.18 4.13
CA ASP A 503 -10.80 20.10 3.32
C ASP A 503 -9.65 21.00 3.83
N THR A 504 -9.96 22.03 4.63
CA THR A 504 -8.99 23.03 5.10
C THR A 504 -8.91 23.16 6.61
N THR A 505 -9.79 22.50 7.37
CA THR A 505 -9.84 22.63 8.83
C THR A 505 -10.01 21.28 9.51
N PRO A 506 -9.31 21.05 10.63
CA PRO A 506 -9.47 19.83 11.41
C PRO A 506 -10.87 19.70 12.00
N ALA A 507 -11.23 18.46 12.35
CA ALA A 507 -12.38 18.19 13.22
C ALA A 507 -12.24 18.94 14.56
N VAL A 508 -13.33 19.47 15.11
CA VAL A 508 -13.31 20.18 16.39
C VAL A 508 -14.48 19.75 17.27
N ALA A 509 -14.17 19.19 18.42
CA ALA A 509 -15.14 18.92 19.48
C ALA A 509 -15.25 20.15 20.40
N ILE A 510 -16.38 20.87 20.33
CA ILE A 510 -16.62 22.05 21.16
C ILE A 510 -17.27 21.64 22.49
N GLN A 511 -16.59 21.90 23.60
CA GLN A 511 -17.05 21.63 24.95
C GLN A 511 -17.39 22.92 25.68
N ARG A 512 -18.67 23.13 25.98
CA ARG A 512 -19.13 24.31 26.74
C ARG A 512 -19.11 24.00 28.23
N VAL A 513 -18.25 24.68 28.98
CA VAL A 513 -18.08 24.42 30.42
C VAL A 513 -18.44 25.66 31.24
N ALA A 514 -19.38 25.52 32.16
CA ALA A 514 -19.84 26.61 33.04
C ALA A 514 -19.11 26.58 34.38
N ASN A 515 -18.73 27.74 34.93
CA ASN A 515 -18.37 27.82 36.36
C ASN A 515 -19.31 28.79 37.05
N GLN A 516 -19.82 28.36 38.20
CA GLN A 516 -20.62 29.22 39.08
C GLN A 516 -19.68 30.12 39.88
N LYS A 517 -20.11 31.36 40.17
CA LYS A 517 -19.36 32.24 41.09
C LYS A 517 -19.13 31.54 42.43
N ALA A 518 -17.95 31.74 43.00
CA ALA A 518 -17.59 31.20 44.30
C ALA A 518 -18.62 31.65 45.35
N ASN A 519 -19.04 30.72 46.23
CA ASN A 519 -20.11 30.95 47.20
C ASN A 519 -21.41 31.54 46.60
N LEU A 520 -21.73 31.22 45.34
CA LEU A 520 -22.88 31.77 44.60
C LEU A 520 -22.84 33.31 44.46
N GLY A 521 -21.66 33.91 44.51
CA GLY A 521 -21.49 35.37 44.52
C GLY A 521 -21.70 36.02 45.90
N ASN A 522 -21.98 35.22 46.95
CA ASN A 522 -22.09 35.73 48.31
C ASN A 522 -20.71 36.01 48.90
N GLN A 523 -20.56 37.17 49.53
CA GLN A 523 -19.43 37.40 50.41
C GLN A 523 -19.75 36.73 51.76
N LEU A 524 -18.96 35.73 52.14
CA LEU A 524 -19.04 35.19 53.50
C LEU A 524 -18.75 36.33 54.48
N PRO A 525 -19.53 36.47 55.56
CA PRO A 525 -19.26 37.50 56.54
C PRO A 525 -17.83 37.31 57.08
N LEU A 526 -17.02 38.36 57.07
CA LEU A 526 -15.73 38.38 57.77
C LEU A 526 -15.99 38.24 59.28
N THR A 527 -16.12 37.01 59.77
CA THR A 527 -16.15 36.70 61.21
C THR A 527 -14.72 36.60 61.74
N GLY A 528 -14.01 37.73 61.69
CA GLY A 528 -12.65 37.85 62.21
C GLY A 528 -11.94 39.03 61.60
N GLY A 529 -12.01 40.20 62.25
CA GLY A 529 -11.33 41.39 61.74
C GLY A 529 -11.21 42.52 62.75
N ASN A 530 -12.33 43.13 63.19
CA ASN A 530 -12.25 44.35 64.02
C ASN A 530 -13.03 44.32 65.34
N GLY A 531 -14.02 43.42 65.51
CA GLY A 531 -14.83 43.36 66.74
C GLY A 531 -14.11 42.71 67.93
N ILE A 532 -13.28 41.69 67.70
CA ILE A 532 -12.54 40.98 68.76
C ILE A 532 -11.34 41.80 69.27
N ALA A 533 -10.71 42.61 68.41
CA ALA A 533 -9.62 43.50 68.82
C ALA A 533 -10.10 44.60 69.79
N ALA A 534 -11.26 45.21 69.51
CA ALA A 534 -11.86 46.22 70.38
C ALA A 534 -12.26 45.65 71.77
N LEU A 535 -12.83 44.44 71.80
CA LEU A 535 -13.20 43.76 73.05
C LEU A 535 -11.97 43.31 73.86
N SER A 536 -10.87 42.94 73.19
CA SER A 536 -9.62 42.53 73.86
C SER A 536 -8.89 43.73 74.49
N VAL A 537 -8.87 44.89 73.83
CA VAL A 537 -8.31 46.14 74.39
C VAL A 537 -9.18 46.66 75.54
N GLY A 538 -10.51 46.61 75.40
CA GLY A 538 -11.43 46.98 76.48
C GLY A 538 -11.31 46.07 77.72
N GLY A 539 -11.17 44.76 77.51
CA GLY A 539 -10.96 43.78 78.58
C GLY A 539 -9.64 43.98 79.34
N LEU A 540 -8.55 44.27 78.63
CA LEU A 540 -7.25 44.58 79.24
C LEU A 540 -7.26 45.90 80.04
N LEU A 541 -8.00 46.92 79.59
CA LEU A 541 -8.19 48.16 80.34
C LEU A 541 -9.00 47.97 81.64
N LEU A 542 -10.01 47.09 81.63
CA LEU A 542 -10.80 46.77 82.83
C LEU A 542 -9.97 45.98 83.87
N ILE A 543 -9.14 45.05 83.43
CA ILE A 543 -8.22 44.31 84.32
C ILE A 543 -7.14 45.25 84.88
N GLY A 544 -6.56 46.12 84.05
CA GLY A 544 -5.58 47.12 84.48
C GLY A 544 -6.16 48.17 85.45
N GLY A 545 -7.38 48.64 85.19
CA GLY A 545 -8.10 49.57 86.07
C GLY A 545 -8.46 48.95 87.42
N GLY A 546 -8.88 47.67 87.44
CA GLY A 546 -9.16 46.92 88.67
C GLY A 546 -7.92 46.72 89.56
N LEU A 547 -6.77 46.40 88.95
CA LEU A 547 -5.50 46.24 89.67
C LEU A 547 -4.97 47.57 90.24
N ALA A 548 -5.11 48.68 89.50
CA ALA A 548 -4.73 50.01 89.98
C ALA A 548 -5.61 50.48 91.15
N TYR A 549 -6.93 50.27 91.07
CA TYR A 549 -7.87 50.59 92.15
C TYR A 549 -7.59 49.78 93.42
N TYR A 550 -7.30 48.48 93.28
CA TYR A 550 -6.92 47.61 94.40
C TYR A 550 -5.60 48.04 95.06
N ALA A 551 -4.59 48.44 94.28
CA ALA A 551 -3.31 48.93 94.81
C ALA A 551 -3.45 50.26 95.58
N VAL A 552 -4.31 51.18 95.13
CA VAL A 552 -4.54 52.46 95.81
C VAL A 552 -5.34 52.27 97.11
N THR A 553 -6.34 51.40 97.11
CA THR A 553 -7.17 51.14 98.31
C THR A 553 -6.45 50.29 99.36
N SER A 554 -5.57 49.37 98.96
CA SER A 554 -4.72 48.61 99.89
C SER A 554 -3.62 49.48 100.53
N ARG A 555 -3.09 50.49 99.84
CA ARG A 555 -2.20 51.50 100.44
C ARG A 555 -2.90 52.38 101.47
N LYS A 556 -4.17 52.78 101.22
CA LYS A 556 -4.97 53.52 102.21
C LYS A 556 -5.33 52.68 103.44
N ARG A 557 -5.57 51.36 103.28
CA ARG A 557 -5.83 50.45 104.42
C ARG A 557 -4.59 50.13 105.24
N ARG A 558 -3.37 50.26 104.69
CA ARG A 558 -2.11 50.10 105.43
C ARG A 558 -1.61 51.36 106.17
N GLN A 559 -2.32 52.48 106.03
CA GLN A 559 -2.05 53.72 106.79
C GLN A 559 -3.07 53.95 107.93
N GLN A 560 -3.94 52.97 108.19
CA GLN A 560 -4.93 52.99 109.28
C GLN A 560 -4.90 51.68 110.11
N ALA A 561 -3.74 51.00 110.15
CA ALA A 561 -3.46 49.87 111.03
C ALA A 561 -2.25 50.19 111.90
#